data_AF-A0A6G4ADE8-F1
#
_entry.id   AF-A0A6G4ADE8-F1
#
_cell.length_a   1.000
_cell.length_b   1.000
_cell.length_c   1.000
_cell.angle_alpha   90.00
_cell.angle_beta   90.00
_cell.angle_gamma   90.00
#
_symmetry.space_group_name_H-M   'P 1'
#
loop_
_entity.id
_entity.type
_entity.pdbx_description
1 polymer ?
#
loop_
_entity_poly.entity_id
_entity_poly.type
_entity_poly.pdbx_seq_one_letter_code
_entity_poly.pdbx_strand_id
1 'polypeptide(L)'
;AGCGRDRADLARAVRAWEHGGAAALTVLEEEWTPDAEALARARAQLATAWEGDERAPRLRAVANRWTVAGAELQVRYGHDGRWWPYRKERGRWWPAGPAGHDPAAALAMPGSDG
;
A
#
# COMPACT_ATOMS: atom_id res chain seq x y z
N ALA A 1 15.87 19.12 -21.08
CA ALA A 1 14.78 18.13 -21.09
C ALA A 1 13.95 18.34 -19.84
N GLY A 2 12.72 18.85 -19.97
CA GLY A 2 11.84 19.11 -18.82
C GLY A 2 11.48 17.79 -18.16
N CYS A 3 11.70 17.68 -16.86
CA CYS A 3 11.35 16.52 -16.07
C CYS A 3 9.84 16.28 -16.16
N GLY A 4 9.44 15.30 -16.97
CA GLY A 4 8.04 14.91 -17.21
C GLY A 4 7.38 14.23 -16.02
N ARG A 5 7.49 14.81 -14.81
CA ARG A 5 6.57 14.49 -13.72
C ARG A 5 5.33 15.34 -13.94
N ASP A 6 4.24 14.68 -14.27
CA ASP A 6 2.92 15.32 -14.31
C ASP A 6 2.59 15.89 -12.93
N ARG A 7 1.82 17.00 -12.87
CA ARG A 7 1.43 17.62 -11.58
C ARG A 7 0.78 16.61 -10.63
N ALA A 8 0.07 15.62 -11.17
CA ALA A 8 -0.52 14.54 -10.37
C ALA A 8 0.53 13.64 -9.72
N ASP A 9 1.65 13.37 -10.38
CA ASP A 9 2.72 12.53 -9.81
C ASP A 9 3.49 13.26 -8.71
N LEU A 10 3.69 14.57 -8.85
CA LEU A 10 4.24 15.39 -7.76
C LEU A 10 3.30 15.42 -6.56
N ALA A 11 2.00 15.62 -6.77
CA ALA A 11 1.01 15.61 -5.68
C ALA A 11 0.98 14.25 -4.95
N ARG A 12 1.13 13.14 -5.67
CA ARG A 12 1.25 11.80 -5.06
C ARG A 12 2.52 11.66 -4.24
N ALA A 13 3.65 12.15 -4.74
CA ALA A 13 4.93 12.13 -4.01
C ALA A 13 4.86 12.96 -2.72
N VAL A 14 4.26 14.15 -2.77
CA VAL A 14 4.04 14.99 -1.59
C VAL A 14 3.15 14.28 -0.57
N ARG A 15 2.01 13.71 -1.01
CA ARG A 15 1.10 12.98 -0.11
C ARG A 15 1.76 11.75 0.52
N ALA A 16 2.58 11.01 -0.24
CA ALA A 16 3.38 9.92 0.33
C ALA A 16 4.32 10.44 1.41
N TRP A 17 5.06 11.51 1.10
CA TRP A 17 5.97 12.14 2.04
C TRP A 17 5.27 12.62 3.34
N GLU A 18 4.06 13.19 3.25
CA GLU A 18 3.28 13.59 4.42
C GLU A 18 2.88 12.41 5.31
N HIS A 19 2.60 11.25 4.72
CA HIS A 19 2.18 10.06 5.46
C HIS A 19 3.33 9.27 6.08
N GLY A 20 4.55 9.39 5.54
CA GLY A 20 5.67 8.58 6.06
C GLY A 20 7.05 8.88 5.47
N GLY A 21 7.24 10.09 4.96
CA GLY A 21 8.53 10.62 4.52
C GLY A 21 9.19 9.80 3.42
N ALA A 22 10.50 9.61 3.54
CA ALA A 22 11.30 8.91 2.54
C ALA A 22 10.83 7.46 2.32
N ALA A 23 10.44 6.74 3.37
CA ALA A 23 9.99 5.35 3.26
C ALA A 23 8.71 5.24 2.41
N ALA A 24 7.75 6.15 2.64
CA ALA A 24 6.53 6.22 1.84
C ALA A 24 6.81 6.54 0.37
N LEU A 25 7.76 7.44 0.12
CA LEU A 25 8.17 7.84 -1.23
C LEU A 25 8.85 6.67 -1.97
N THR A 26 9.75 5.94 -1.31
CA THR A 26 10.36 4.73 -1.87
C THR A 26 9.29 3.72 -2.27
N VAL A 27 8.28 3.47 -1.44
CA VAL A 27 7.19 2.53 -1.77
C VAL A 27 6.25 3.04 -2.88
N LEU A 28 6.17 4.37 -3.06
CA LEU A 28 5.42 4.98 -4.15
C LEU A 28 6.14 4.80 -5.49
N GLU A 29 7.44 5.14 -5.53
CA GLU A 29 8.26 5.20 -6.75
C GLU A 29 8.82 3.83 -7.14
N GLU A 30 9.16 2.97 -6.18
CA GLU A 30 9.80 1.68 -6.39
C GLU A 30 8.78 0.52 -6.33
N GLU A 31 8.67 -0.21 -7.44
CA GLU A 31 8.08 -1.55 -7.43
C GLU A 31 9.22 -2.57 -7.28
N TRP A 32 9.16 -3.37 -6.22
CA TRP A 32 10.16 -4.40 -5.95
C TRP A 32 9.47 -5.75 -5.77
N THR A 33 10.16 -6.81 -6.19
CA THR A 33 9.68 -8.18 -5.98
C THR A 33 10.24 -8.69 -4.66
N PRO A 34 9.40 -8.98 -3.65
CA PRO A 34 9.89 -9.53 -2.40
C PRO A 34 10.47 -10.92 -2.58
N ASP A 35 11.64 -11.15 -1.98
CA ASP A 35 12.23 -12.48 -1.87
C ASP A 35 11.30 -13.43 -1.11
N ALA A 36 11.54 -14.73 -1.24
CA ALA A 36 10.70 -15.77 -0.64
C ALA A 36 10.48 -15.58 0.88
N GLU A 37 11.51 -15.14 1.61
CA GLU A 37 11.42 -14.85 3.03
C GLU A 37 10.52 -13.65 3.32
N ALA A 38 10.72 -12.54 2.61
CA ALA A 38 9.88 -11.35 2.74
C ALA A 38 8.41 -11.65 2.38
N LEU A 39 8.19 -12.46 1.34
CA LEU A 39 6.85 -12.91 0.95
C LEU A 39 6.22 -13.82 2.00
N ALA A 40 6.99 -14.73 2.60
CA ALA A 40 6.51 -15.59 3.68
C ALA A 40 6.11 -14.76 4.92
N ARG A 41 6.93 -13.76 5.29
CA ARG A 41 6.62 -12.83 6.38
C ARG A 41 5.37 -11.99 6.08
N ALA A 42 5.22 -11.51 4.84
CA ALA A 42 4.04 -10.78 4.42
C ALA A 42 2.77 -11.66 4.50
N ARG A 43 2.85 -12.89 4.00
CA ARG A 43 1.76 -13.88 4.09
C ARG A 43 1.39 -14.23 5.53
N ALA A 44 2.38 -14.38 6.41
CA ALA A 44 2.15 -14.63 7.83
C ALA A 44 1.40 -13.47 8.49
N GLN A 45 1.82 -12.22 8.24
CA GLN A 45 1.13 -11.04 8.77
C GLN A 45 -0.32 -10.95 8.31
N LEU A 46 -0.59 -11.29 7.05
CA LEU A 46 -1.96 -11.33 6.52
C LEU A 46 -2.79 -12.46 7.14
N ALA A 47 -2.19 -13.64 7.31
CA ALA A 47 -2.87 -14.75 7.99
C ALA A 47 -3.24 -14.38 9.43
N THR A 48 -2.33 -13.72 10.16
CA THR A 48 -2.59 -13.20 11.51
C THR A 48 -3.63 -12.09 11.52
N ALA A 49 -3.58 -11.16 10.57
CA ALA A 49 -4.48 -10.01 10.54
C ALA A 49 -5.96 -10.37 10.32
N TRP A 50 -6.23 -11.51 9.68
CA TRP A 50 -7.58 -12.05 9.49
C TRP A 50 -7.76 -13.45 10.12
N GLU A 51 -6.93 -13.79 11.12
CA GLU A 51 -7.06 -15.08 11.81
C GLU A 51 -8.43 -15.16 12.48
N GLY A 52 -9.26 -16.10 12.04
CA GLY A 52 -10.62 -16.29 12.57
C GLY A 52 -11.66 -15.28 12.10
N ASP A 53 -11.35 -14.35 11.18
CA ASP A 53 -12.34 -13.44 10.59
C ASP A 53 -12.84 -13.98 9.23
N GLU A 54 -14.12 -14.36 9.17
CA GLU A 54 -14.77 -14.82 7.94
C GLU A 54 -14.89 -13.73 6.86
N ARG A 55 -14.64 -12.47 7.21
CA ARG A 55 -14.67 -11.32 6.30
C ARG A 55 -13.30 -11.01 5.68
N ALA A 56 -12.36 -11.96 5.72
CA ALA A 56 -11.06 -11.82 5.08
C ALA A 56 -11.21 -11.42 3.59
N PRO A 57 -10.67 -10.28 3.15
CA PRO A 57 -10.74 -9.84 1.78
C PRO A 57 -9.90 -10.76 0.89
N ARG A 58 -10.38 -11.01 -0.33
CA ARG A 58 -9.57 -11.71 -1.34
C ARG A 58 -8.50 -10.77 -1.88
N LEU A 59 -7.23 -11.00 -1.55
CA LEU A 59 -6.12 -10.18 -2.01
C LEU A 59 -5.44 -10.81 -3.24
N ARG A 60 -5.14 -9.98 -4.25
CA ARG A 60 -4.29 -10.32 -5.39
C ARG A 60 -2.91 -9.71 -5.20
N ALA A 61 -1.92 -10.55 -4.95
CA ALA A 61 -0.52 -10.14 -4.82
C ALA A 61 0.17 -10.09 -6.19
N VAL A 62 0.80 -8.97 -6.50
CA VAL A 62 1.70 -8.75 -7.65
C VAL A 62 2.94 -8.06 -7.09
N ALA A 63 4.07 -8.76 -7.04
CA ALA A 63 5.29 -8.29 -6.40
C ALA A 63 5.01 -7.82 -4.94
N ASN A 64 5.40 -6.60 -4.58
CA ASN A 64 5.10 -6.00 -3.28
C ASN A 64 3.69 -5.37 -3.17
N ARG A 65 2.83 -5.50 -4.18
CA ARG A 65 1.52 -4.84 -4.26
C ARG A 65 0.38 -5.83 -4.09
N TRP A 66 -0.49 -5.59 -3.11
CA TRP A 66 -1.58 -6.48 -2.73
C TRP A 66 -2.89 -5.75 -2.88
N THR A 67 -3.67 -6.12 -3.88
CA THR A 67 -4.91 -5.41 -4.23
C THR A 67 -6.13 -6.20 -3.75
N VAL A 68 -7.08 -5.53 -3.11
CA VAL A 68 -8.35 -6.13 -2.69
C VAL A 68 -9.21 -6.40 -3.92
N ALA A 69 -9.56 -7.67 -4.15
CA ALA A 69 -10.45 -8.05 -5.23
C ALA A 69 -11.86 -7.50 -4.95
N GLY A 70 -12.40 -6.73 -5.89
CA GLY A 70 -13.71 -6.11 -5.74
C GLY A 70 -13.72 -4.75 -5.03
N ALA A 71 -12.54 -4.21 -4.65
CA ALA A 71 -12.44 -2.87 -4.09
C ALA A 71 -11.29 -2.07 -4.74
N GLU A 72 -11.39 -0.74 -4.67
CA GLU A 72 -10.37 0.19 -5.13
C GLU A 72 -9.30 0.45 -4.05
N LEU A 73 -8.92 -0.62 -3.33
CA LEU A 73 -7.96 -0.59 -2.22
C LEU A 73 -6.77 -1.51 -2.52
N GLN A 74 -5.57 -1.02 -2.21
CA GLN A 74 -4.32 -1.73 -2.37
C GLN A 74 -3.44 -1.45 -1.15
N VAL A 75 -2.76 -2.46 -0.64
CA VAL A 75 -1.65 -2.28 0.31
C VAL A 75 -0.34 -2.65 -0.35
N ARG A 76 0.71 -1.90 -0.06
CA ARG A 76 2.06 -2.15 -0.56
C ARG A 76 2.97 -2.50 0.59
N TYR A 77 3.72 -3.59 0.43
CA TYR A 77 4.71 -4.01 1.40
C TYR A 77 6.01 -3.22 1.15
N GLY A 78 6.45 -2.49 2.16
CA GLY A 78 7.70 -1.75 2.13
C GLY A 78 8.90 -2.62 2.53
N HIS A 79 10.10 -2.19 2.16
CA HIS A 79 11.36 -2.80 2.63
C HIS A 79 11.53 -2.71 4.15
N ASP A 80 10.83 -1.76 4.77
CA ASP A 80 10.74 -1.59 6.22
C ASP A 80 9.85 -2.64 6.90
N GLY A 81 9.22 -3.53 6.13
CA GLY A 81 8.31 -4.54 6.63
C GLY A 81 6.94 -3.99 7.04
N ARG A 82 6.60 -2.78 6.60
CA ARG A 82 5.32 -2.13 6.88
C ARG A 82 4.38 -2.16 5.68
N TRP A 83 3.10 -2.04 5.96
CA TRP A 83 2.02 -2.01 4.98
C TRP A 83 1.57 -0.57 4.74
N TRP A 84 1.75 -0.12 3.51
CA TRP A 84 1.38 1.21 3.06
C TRP A 84 0.04 1.16 2.34
N PRO A 85 -1.00 1.85 2.84
CA PRO A 85 -2.32 1.82 2.21
C PRO A 85 -2.40 2.77 1.02
N TYR A 86 -3.04 2.30 -0.04
CA TYR A 86 -3.29 3.00 -1.29
C TYR A 86 -4.75 2.85 -1.71
N ARG A 87 -5.33 3.92 -2.24
CA ARG A 87 -6.68 3.95 -2.82
C ARG A 87 -6.61 4.33 -4.29
N LYS A 88 -7.46 3.74 -5.12
CA LYS A 88 -7.59 4.18 -6.52
C LYS A 88 -8.50 5.40 -6.56
N GLU A 89 -7.99 6.53 -7.02
CA GLU A 89 -8.75 7.76 -7.21
C GLU A 89 -8.53 8.22 -8.65
N ARG A 90 -9.62 8.40 -9.40
CA ARG A 90 -9.60 8.83 -10.82
C ARG A 90 -8.66 7.99 -11.70
N GLY A 91 -8.65 6.68 -11.49
CA GLY A 91 -7.82 5.75 -12.27
C GLY A 91 -6.38 5.58 -11.79
N ARG A 92 -5.93 6.30 -10.76
CA ARG A 92 -4.55 6.27 -10.24
C ARG A 92 -4.51 5.85 -8.76
N TRP A 93 -3.43 5.19 -8.34
CA TRP A 93 -3.24 4.79 -6.94
C TRP A 93 -2.62 5.92 -6.12
N TRP A 94 -3.34 6.39 -5.10
CA TRP A 94 -2.93 7.44 -4.18
C TRP A 94 -2.65 6.86 -2.79
N PRO A 95 -1.58 7.32 -2.11
CA PRO A 95 -1.37 6.99 -0.70
C PRO A 95 -2.60 7.39 0.12
N ALA A 96 -3.14 6.48 0.92
CA ALA A 96 -4.36 6.69 1.68
C ALA A 96 -4.11 6.99 3.17
N GLY A 97 -2.88 6.78 3.66
CA GLY A 97 -2.54 6.96 5.07
C GLY A 97 -1.12 6.49 5.41
N PRO A 98 -0.74 6.58 6.70
CA PRO A 98 0.55 6.13 7.19
C PRO A 98 0.69 4.60 7.12
N ALA A 99 1.93 4.12 7.19
CA ALA A 99 2.21 2.69 7.21
C ALA A 99 1.75 2.04 8.52
N GLY A 100 1.12 0.88 8.42
CA GLY A 100 0.77 0.01 9.54
C GLY A 100 1.63 -1.26 9.57
N HIS A 101 1.76 -1.88 10.74
CA HIS A 101 2.30 -3.25 10.84
C HIS A 101 1.21 -4.29 10.54
N ASP A 102 -0.05 -3.92 10.77
CA ASP A 102 -1.20 -4.77 10.50
C ASP A 102 -1.81 -4.38 9.13
N PRO A 103 -1.85 -5.30 8.15
CA PRO A 103 -2.46 -5.06 6.86
C PRO A 103 -3.98 -4.86 6.92
N ALA A 104 -4.68 -5.48 7.88
CA ALA A 104 -6.11 -5.26 8.08
C ALA A 104 -6.37 -3.84 8.57
N ALA A 105 -5.59 -3.36 9.54
CA ALA A 105 -5.66 -1.98 9.99
C ALA A 105 -5.34 -0.98 8.86
N ALA A 106 -4.32 -1.27 8.05
CA ALA A 106 -3.97 -0.44 6.90
C ALA A 106 -5.11 -0.37 5.87
N LEU A 107 -5.83 -1.47 5.63
CA LEU A 107 -6.99 -1.53 4.74
C LEU A 107 -8.27 -0.94 5.35
N ALA A 108 -8.42 -1.01 6.67
CA ALA A 108 -9.57 -0.50 7.41
C ALA A 108 -9.52 1.01 7.61
N MET A 109 -8.43 1.68 7.22
CA MET A 109 -8.30 3.12 7.29
C MET A 109 -9.52 3.77 6.62
N PRO A 110 -10.31 4.57 7.36
CA PRO A 110 -11.41 5.30 6.77
C PRO A 110 -10.79 6.21 5.72
N GLY A 111 -11.32 6.16 4.50
CA GLY A 111 -11.07 7.24 3.58
C GLY A 111 -11.45 8.52 4.31
N SER A 112 -10.47 9.37 4.61
CA SER A 112 -10.74 10.74 5.00
C SER A 112 -11.45 11.38 3.81
N ASP A 113 -12.76 11.22 3.76
CA ASP A 113 -13.66 12.16 3.14
C ASP A 113 -13.56 13.41 4.01
N GLY A 114 -12.82 14.39 3.51
CA GLY A 114 -12.67 15.73 4.06
C GLY A 114 -12.52 16.69 2.90
#